data_AF-A0A819HV91-F1
#
_entry.id   AF-A0A819HV91-F1
#
_cell.length_a   1.000
_cell.length_b   1.000
_cell.length_c   1.000
_cell.angle_alpha   90.00
_cell.angle_beta   90.00
_cell.angle_gamma   90.00
#
_symmetry.space_group_name_H-M   'P 1'
#
loop_
_entity.id
_entity.type
_entity.pdbx_description
1 polymer ?
#
loop_
_entity_poly.entity_id
_entity_poly.type
_entity_poly.pdbx_seq_one_letter_code
_entity_poly.pdbx_strand_id
1 'polypeptide(L)'
;MADEIQRIKRDIALNDALIFIGSDVSNYTTNGEQEVSHWKGLLKDGLQRCHQSGLIIDEDFEYFNKKFESNTAEADDYLLAADLIKCFFTMESDAYQTWLKETVGKLLAKKTELIKSIGELECPILTTNYDSLLEDILNKKPLTWNKYSSDDLDNSLENLKNYILHVYGYFEEPDSVIFSSVDYNQSHENEFEQSNLGVLMKRKTLLFIGYGTGMFDLNFSNLLKWIFRITGKQSLSMYKLITSTTNKTFNQTTNVSFFENVKEIQYGSNSKDLLQFIKSLKSFKPLVYESLSLTEKRESIRKKYLNYLIDEYGHVSIFGYSNLFTDLFGIDVSVER
;
A
#
# COMPACT_ATOMS: atom_id res chain seq x y z
N MET A 1 19.37 1.44 4.89
CA MET A 1 18.36 2.31 4.23
C MET A 1 18.63 2.46 2.73
N ALA A 2 19.84 2.81 2.29
CA ALA A 2 20.17 2.90 0.87
C ALA A 2 19.89 1.60 0.10
N ASP A 3 20.29 0.45 0.64
CA ASP A 3 20.07 -0.87 0.03
C ASP A 3 18.59 -1.23 -0.13
N GLU A 4 17.75 -0.83 0.83
CA GLU A 4 16.31 -1.09 0.77
C GLU A 4 15.63 -0.24 -0.30
N ILE A 5 16.02 1.03 -0.44
CA ILE A 5 15.51 1.91 -1.50
C ILE A 5 15.95 1.38 -2.87
N GLN A 6 17.19 0.93 -3.01
CA GLN A 6 17.66 0.30 -4.26
C GLN A 6 16.86 -0.95 -4.59
N ARG A 7 16.55 -1.79 -3.58
CA ARG A 7 15.70 -2.96 -3.75
C ARG A 7 14.29 -2.59 -4.20
N ILE A 8 13.65 -1.61 -3.56
CA ILE A 8 12.33 -1.13 -3.96
C ILE A 8 12.35 -0.65 -5.42
N LYS A 9 13.34 0.16 -5.80
CA LYS A 9 13.49 0.64 -7.19
C LYS A 9 13.64 -0.52 -8.19
N ARG A 10 14.46 -1.52 -7.85
CA ARG A 10 14.64 -2.72 -8.67
C ARG A 10 13.34 -3.49 -8.82
N ASP A 11 12.63 -3.73 -7.72
CA ASP A 11 11.40 -4.53 -7.72
C ASP A 11 10.27 -3.79 -8.46
N ILE A 12 10.21 -2.45 -8.38
CA ILE A 12 9.34 -1.62 -9.24
C ILE A 12 9.72 -1.77 -10.72
N ALA A 13 11.01 -1.64 -11.06
CA ALA A 13 11.50 -1.75 -12.45
C ALA A 13 11.18 -3.10 -13.11
N LEU A 14 11.12 -4.16 -12.31
CA LEU A 14 10.81 -5.52 -12.75
C LEU A 14 9.32 -5.86 -12.72
N ASN A 15 8.45 -4.90 -12.36
CA ASN A 15 7.03 -5.13 -12.09
C ASN A 15 6.80 -6.24 -11.04
N ASP A 16 7.70 -6.31 -10.07
CA ASP A 16 7.73 -7.24 -8.93
C ASP A 16 7.31 -6.58 -7.60
N ALA A 17 6.78 -5.37 -7.66
CA ALA A 17 6.15 -4.68 -6.54
C ALA A 17 4.60 -4.68 -6.64
N LEU A 18 3.94 -4.66 -5.49
CA LEU A 18 2.51 -4.34 -5.33
C LEU A 18 2.39 -3.10 -4.47
N ILE A 19 1.69 -2.09 -4.96
CA ILE A 19 1.57 -0.81 -4.29
C ILE A 19 0.24 -0.78 -3.53
N PHE A 20 0.30 -0.61 -2.22
CA PHE A 20 -0.88 -0.41 -1.37
C PHE A 20 -1.04 1.08 -1.04
N ILE A 21 -2.24 1.60 -1.28
CA ILE A 21 -2.59 3.00 -1.06
C ILE A 21 -3.57 3.13 0.10
N GLY A 22 -3.17 3.90 1.12
CA GLY A 22 -4.00 4.26 2.27
C GLY A 22 -4.58 5.68 2.19
N SER A 23 -5.31 6.06 3.24
CA SER A 23 -6.14 7.27 3.25
C SER A 23 -5.37 8.58 3.19
N ASP A 24 -4.08 8.61 3.58
CA ASP A 24 -3.30 9.85 3.50
C ASP A 24 -3.07 10.28 2.05
N VAL A 25 -3.14 9.35 1.08
CA VAL A 25 -3.10 9.70 -0.34
C VAL A 25 -4.39 10.41 -0.76
N SER A 26 -5.56 9.93 -0.32
CA SER A 26 -6.85 10.61 -0.53
C SER A 26 -6.84 11.99 0.14
N ASN A 27 -6.38 12.08 1.39
CA ASN A 27 -6.24 13.33 2.13
C ASN A 27 -5.29 14.34 1.43
N TYR A 28 -4.14 13.88 0.94
CA TYR A 28 -3.24 14.73 0.14
C TYR A 28 -3.94 15.24 -1.12
N THR A 29 -4.64 14.34 -1.82
CA THR A 29 -5.31 14.59 -3.09
C THR A 29 -6.44 15.61 -2.94
N THR A 30 -7.15 15.59 -1.81
CA THR A 30 -8.21 16.55 -1.46
C THR A 30 -7.69 17.83 -0.80
N ASN A 31 -6.36 18.02 -0.74
CA ASN A 31 -5.69 19.12 -0.04
C ASN A 31 -5.97 19.20 1.48
N GLY A 32 -6.45 18.11 2.09
CA GLY A 32 -6.84 18.10 3.50
C GLY A 32 -8.11 18.90 3.82
N GLU A 33 -8.88 19.27 2.80
CA GLU A 33 -10.10 20.08 2.95
C GLU A 33 -11.36 19.23 3.16
N GLN A 34 -11.28 17.92 2.94
CA GLN A 34 -12.42 17.00 2.98
C GLN A 34 -12.17 15.95 4.06
N GLU A 35 -12.69 16.17 5.27
CA GLU A 35 -12.42 15.34 6.46
C GLU A 35 -12.79 13.86 6.24
N VAL A 36 -13.84 13.58 5.46
CA VAL A 36 -14.27 12.22 5.11
C VAL A 36 -13.27 11.44 4.24
N SER A 37 -12.18 12.06 3.79
CA SER A 37 -11.08 11.39 3.07
C SER A 37 -10.19 10.53 3.97
N HIS A 38 -10.35 10.61 5.29
CA HIS A 38 -9.74 9.68 6.24
C HIS A 38 -10.79 9.06 7.16
N TRP A 39 -10.49 7.87 7.67
CA TRP A 39 -11.49 7.04 8.37
C TRP A 39 -12.11 7.73 9.60
N LYS A 40 -11.29 8.44 10.39
CA LYS A 40 -11.78 9.24 11.53
C LYS A 40 -12.86 10.26 11.13
N GLY A 41 -12.67 10.97 10.01
CA GLY A 41 -13.60 11.98 9.55
C GLY A 41 -14.87 11.36 8.99
N LEU A 42 -14.73 10.21 8.33
CA LEU A 42 -15.88 9.42 7.90
C LEU A 42 -16.71 8.96 9.11
N LEU A 43 -16.08 8.45 10.17
CA LEU A 43 -16.80 8.06 11.40
C LEU A 43 -17.52 9.23 12.06
N LYS A 44 -16.88 10.41 12.13
CA LYS A 44 -17.53 11.64 12.63
C LYS A 44 -18.78 12.00 11.82
N ASP A 45 -18.69 11.98 10.50
CA ASP A 45 -19.85 12.24 9.62
C ASP A 45 -20.97 11.22 9.84
N GLY A 46 -20.63 9.93 9.89
CA GLY A 46 -21.59 8.86 10.13
C GLY A 46 -22.32 9.00 11.47
N LEU A 47 -21.59 9.25 12.56
CA LEU A 47 -22.17 9.51 13.88
C LEU A 47 -23.07 10.74 13.89
N GLN A 48 -22.64 11.82 13.24
CA GLN A 48 -23.44 13.05 13.14
C GLN A 48 -24.77 12.79 12.41
N ARG A 49 -24.76 12.01 11.33
CA ARG A 49 -26.00 11.64 10.61
C ARG A 49 -26.90 10.74 11.44
N CYS A 50 -26.32 9.78 12.18
CA CYS A 50 -27.08 8.95 13.12
C CYS A 50 -27.74 9.82 14.20
N HIS A 51 -27.02 10.84 14.70
CA HIS A 51 -27.52 11.77 15.70
C HIS A 51 -28.66 12.64 15.17
N GLN A 52 -28.48 13.24 13.99
CA GLN A 52 -29.52 14.01 13.31
C GLN A 52 -30.78 13.20 12.99
N SER A 53 -30.64 11.89 12.80
CA SER A 53 -31.74 10.97 12.53
C SER A 53 -32.36 10.39 13.82
N GLY A 54 -31.86 10.76 15.01
CA GLY A 54 -32.34 10.26 16.30
C GLY A 54 -32.01 8.79 16.58
N LEU A 55 -31.02 8.22 15.89
CA LEU A 55 -30.60 6.82 16.02
C LEU A 55 -29.58 6.60 17.14
N ILE A 56 -28.86 7.65 17.55
CA ILE A 56 -27.93 7.67 18.68
C ILE A 56 -28.34 8.76 19.66
N ILE A 57 -28.23 8.47 20.96
CA ILE A 57 -28.54 9.42 22.04
C ILE A 57 -27.44 10.49 22.18
N ASP A 58 -27.80 11.63 22.76
CA ASP A 58 -26.89 12.77 22.94
C ASP A 58 -25.63 12.38 23.71
N GLU A 59 -25.75 11.56 24.77
CA GLU A 59 -24.61 11.16 25.60
C GLU A 59 -23.56 10.36 24.80
N ASP A 60 -24.00 9.41 23.97
CA ASP A 60 -23.11 8.58 23.15
C ASP A 60 -22.47 9.40 22.02
N PHE A 61 -23.24 10.29 21.39
CA PHE A 61 -22.71 11.20 20.37
C PHE A 61 -21.64 12.13 20.95
N GLU A 62 -21.90 12.75 22.10
CA GLU A 62 -20.94 13.61 22.80
C GLU A 62 -19.68 12.85 23.23
N TYR A 63 -19.82 11.59 23.66
CA TYR A 63 -18.70 10.72 24.00
C TYR A 63 -17.72 10.57 22.83
N PHE A 64 -18.21 10.14 21.66
CA PHE A 64 -17.36 9.95 20.48
C PHE A 64 -16.82 11.28 19.95
N ASN A 65 -17.66 12.32 19.89
CA ASN A 65 -17.24 13.62 19.38
C ASN A 65 -16.08 14.17 20.21
N LYS A 66 -16.19 14.12 21.55
CA LYS A 66 -15.11 14.54 22.45
C LYS A 66 -13.83 13.73 22.25
N LYS A 67 -13.93 12.40 22.16
CA LYS A 67 -12.79 11.49 21.93
C LYS A 67 -12.08 11.79 20.61
N PHE A 68 -12.84 11.98 19.53
CA PHE A 68 -12.30 12.30 18.22
C PHE A 68 -11.71 13.72 18.18
N GLU A 69 -12.39 14.76 18.66
CA GLU A 69 -11.87 16.13 18.67
C GLU A 69 -10.57 16.27 19.48
N SER A 70 -10.50 15.60 20.63
CA SER A 70 -9.31 15.63 21.50
C SER A 70 -8.18 14.69 21.07
N ASN A 71 -8.36 13.90 19.99
CA ASN A 71 -7.42 12.86 19.55
C ASN A 71 -7.07 11.84 20.67
N THR A 72 -8.05 11.50 21.52
CA THR A 72 -7.89 10.53 22.62
C THR A 72 -8.65 9.21 22.38
N ALA A 73 -9.22 9.05 21.19
CA ALA A 73 -9.86 7.83 20.75
C ALA A 73 -8.85 6.69 20.58
N GLU A 74 -9.15 5.53 21.15
CA GLU A 74 -8.38 4.29 21.03
C GLU A 74 -8.99 3.38 19.95
N ALA A 75 -8.29 2.32 19.55
CA ALA A 75 -8.76 1.43 18.48
C ALA A 75 -10.19 0.90 18.69
N ASP A 76 -10.54 0.56 19.94
CA ASP A 76 -11.88 0.07 20.29
C ASP A 76 -12.95 1.15 20.11
N ASP A 77 -12.63 2.44 20.37
CA ASP A 77 -13.55 3.56 20.12
C ASP A 77 -13.90 3.68 18.63
N TYR A 78 -12.91 3.47 17.75
CA TYR A 78 -13.12 3.49 16.30
C TYR A 78 -14.02 2.33 15.83
N LEU A 79 -13.79 1.12 16.33
CA LEU A 79 -14.62 -0.05 15.99
C LEU A 79 -16.05 0.11 16.50
N LEU A 80 -16.20 0.56 17.75
CA LEU A 80 -17.52 0.77 18.34
C LEU A 80 -18.32 1.82 17.55
N ALA A 81 -17.68 2.93 17.17
CA ALA A 81 -18.31 3.93 16.30
C ALA A 81 -18.73 3.33 14.95
N ALA A 82 -17.86 2.53 14.32
CA ALA A 82 -18.16 1.88 13.04
C ALA A 82 -19.33 0.89 13.14
N ASP A 83 -19.37 0.09 14.22
CA ASP A 83 -20.44 -0.87 14.49
C ASP A 83 -21.79 -0.17 14.69
N LEU A 84 -21.82 0.92 15.46
CA LEU A 84 -23.02 1.73 15.65
C LEU A 84 -23.53 2.29 14.31
N ILE A 85 -22.64 2.94 13.54
CA ILE A 85 -22.97 3.50 12.22
C ILE A 85 -23.53 2.42 11.30
N LYS A 86 -22.87 1.27 11.20
CA LYS A 86 -23.30 0.16 10.33
C LYS A 86 -24.64 -0.40 10.79
N CYS A 87 -24.84 -0.59 12.09
CA CYS A 87 -26.09 -1.07 12.65
C CYS A 87 -27.25 -0.12 12.28
N PHE A 88 -27.06 1.19 12.51
CA PHE A 88 -28.10 2.18 12.25
C PHE A 88 -28.44 2.33 10.77
N PHE A 89 -27.44 2.38 9.89
CA PHE A 89 -27.69 2.51 8.46
C PHE A 89 -28.18 1.22 7.79
N THR A 90 -28.08 0.05 8.42
CA THR A 90 -28.63 -1.20 7.89
C THR A 90 -30.06 -1.47 8.34
N MET A 91 -30.57 -0.72 9.33
CA MET A 91 -31.98 -0.74 9.71
C MET A 91 -32.89 -0.10 8.66
N GLU A 92 -32.35 0.81 7.84
CA GLU A 92 -33.04 1.45 6.73
C GLU A 92 -32.49 0.96 5.39
N SER A 93 -33.36 0.54 4.47
CA SER A 93 -32.95 0.11 3.12
C SER A 93 -32.15 1.23 2.44
N ASP A 94 -31.00 0.88 1.87
CA ASP A 94 -30.13 1.75 1.05
C ASP A 94 -29.49 2.97 1.76
N ALA A 95 -29.75 3.18 3.05
CA ALA A 95 -29.20 4.32 3.78
C ALA A 95 -27.66 4.26 3.87
N TYR A 96 -27.11 3.07 4.10
CA TYR A 96 -25.65 2.85 4.12
C TYR A 96 -25.00 3.16 2.78
N GLN A 97 -25.59 2.69 1.68
CA GLN A 97 -25.07 2.96 0.33
C GLN A 97 -25.14 4.45 0.00
N THR A 98 -26.26 5.09 0.34
CA THR A 98 -26.46 6.52 0.11
C THR A 98 -25.43 7.33 0.89
N TRP A 99 -25.20 7.00 2.16
CA TRP A 99 -24.19 7.65 2.98
C TRP A 99 -22.78 7.56 2.38
N LEU A 100 -22.36 6.36 1.94
CA LEU A 100 -21.06 6.19 1.29
C LEU A 100 -20.93 7.01 -0.01
N LYS A 101 -21.98 7.01 -0.84
CA LYS A 101 -22.03 7.84 -2.07
C LYS A 101 -21.98 9.33 -1.79
N GLU A 102 -22.57 9.79 -0.69
CA GLU A 102 -22.60 11.20 -0.32
C GLU A 102 -21.35 11.69 0.38
N THR A 103 -20.53 10.78 0.90
CA THR A 103 -19.28 11.09 1.62
C THR A 103 -18.07 10.79 0.75
N VAL A 104 -17.49 9.60 0.88
CA VAL A 104 -16.30 9.15 0.16
C VAL A 104 -16.51 9.10 -1.36
N GLY A 105 -17.74 8.84 -1.82
CA GLY A 105 -18.10 8.84 -3.24
C GLY A 105 -18.18 10.23 -3.90
N LYS A 106 -18.09 11.31 -3.12
CA LYS A 106 -18.10 12.70 -3.61
C LYS A 106 -16.77 13.42 -3.39
N LEU A 107 -15.70 12.70 -3.05
CA LEU A 107 -14.39 13.32 -2.87
C LEU A 107 -13.91 13.97 -4.17
N LEU A 108 -13.52 15.25 -4.08
CA LEU A 108 -13.02 16.01 -5.22
C LEU A 108 -11.50 16.17 -5.16
N ALA A 109 -10.83 15.73 -6.21
CA ALA A 109 -9.39 15.93 -6.35
C ALA A 109 -9.03 17.41 -6.52
N LYS A 110 -8.08 17.88 -5.71
CA LYS A 110 -7.45 19.21 -5.81
C LYS A 110 -5.98 19.12 -6.24
N LYS A 111 -5.30 18.04 -5.87
CA LYS A 111 -3.88 17.77 -6.18
C LYS A 111 -3.73 16.38 -6.76
N THR A 112 -3.42 16.28 -8.05
CA THR A 112 -3.40 15.00 -8.77
C THR A 112 -2.00 14.41 -8.94
N GLU A 113 -0.96 15.18 -8.60
CA GLU A 113 0.43 14.89 -8.92
C GLU A 113 0.95 13.63 -8.22
N LEU A 114 0.50 13.38 -6.99
CA LEU A 114 0.91 12.21 -6.22
C LEU A 114 0.36 10.93 -6.84
N ILE A 115 -0.96 10.86 -7.07
CA ILE A 115 -1.60 9.70 -7.70
C ILE A 115 -1.02 9.47 -9.10
N LYS A 116 -0.85 10.52 -9.92
CA LYS A 116 -0.19 10.41 -11.23
C LYS A 116 1.23 9.82 -11.11
N SER A 117 2.03 10.31 -10.16
CA SER A 117 3.39 9.80 -9.94
C SER A 117 3.43 8.36 -9.48
N ILE A 118 2.42 7.91 -8.71
CA ILE A 118 2.24 6.51 -8.32
C ILE A 118 1.87 5.66 -9.54
N GLY A 119 0.94 6.14 -10.39
CA GLY A 119 0.55 5.45 -11.62
C GLY A 119 1.72 5.25 -12.60
N GLU A 120 2.65 6.20 -12.65
CA GLU A 120 3.88 6.11 -13.46
C GLU A 120 4.88 5.06 -12.96
N LEU A 121 4.65 4.43 -11.80
CA LEU A 121 5.44 3.27 -11.35
C LEU A 121 5.04 1.98 -12.09
N GLU A 122 3.92 1.99 -12.85
CA GLU A 122 3.43 0.89 -13.69
C GLU A 122 3.24 -0.47 -12.98
N CYS A 123 3.20 -0.46 -11.65
CA CYS A 123 2.91 -1.63 -10.83
C CYS A 123 1.39 -1.76 -10.56
N PRO A 124 0.88 -2.97 -10.25
CA PRO A 124 -0.48 -3.13 -9.74
C PRO A 124 -0.71 -2.33 -8.45
N ILE A 125 -1.89 -1.72 -8.35
CA ILE A 125 -2.28 -0.85 -7.23
C ILE A 125 -3.45 -1.49 -6.49
N LEU A 126 -3.29 -1.61 -5.18
CA LEU A 126 -4.29 -2.04 -4.22
C LEU A 126 -4.59 -0.85 -3.29
N THR A 127 -5.81 -0.76 -2.78
CA THR A 127 -6.18 0.29 -1.82
C THR A 127 -7.13 -0.21 -0.75
N THR A 128 -6.99 0.35 0.45
CA THR A 128 -7.95 0.22 1.55
C THR A 128 -8.95 1.38 1.59
N ASN A 129 -8.86 2.30 0.63
CA ASN A 129 -9.76 3.44 0.55
C ASN A 129 -11.05 3.04 -0.18
N TYR A 130 -12.16 3.66 0.19
CA TYR A 130 -13.47 3.37 -0.41
C TYR A 130 -13.79 4.27 -1.61
N ASP A 131 -13.10 5.41 -1.74
CA ASP A 131 -13.33 6.46 -2.74
C ASP A 131 -12.86 6.10 -4.17
N SER A 132 -13.18 6.95 -5.16
CA SER A 132 -12.81 6.77 -6.58
C SER A 132 -11.59 7.57 -7.05
N LEU A 133 -10.83 8.21 -6.15
CA LEU A 133 -9.81 9.18 -6.57
C LEU A 133 -8.70 8.56 -7.43
N LEU A 134 -8.36 7.29 -7.18
CA LEU A 134 -7.36 6.56 -7.95
C LEU A 134 -7.86 6.27 -9.36
N GLU A 135 -9.08 5.79 -9.48
CA GLU A 135 -9.80 5.45 -10.71
C GLU A 135 -9.93 6.69 -11.60
N ASP A 136 -10.43 7.77 -11.02
CA ASP A 136 -10.70 9.03 -11.72
C ASP A 136 -9.44 9.67 -12.29
N ILE A 137 -8.33 9.62 -11.54
CA ILE A 137 -7.07 10.25 -11.94
C ILE A 137 -6.24 9.36 -12.87
N LEU A 138 -6.25 8.04 -12.66
CA LEU A 138 -5.47 7.08 -13.44
C LEU A 138 -6.24 6.48 -14.62
N ASN A 139 -7.53 6.79 -14.75
CA ASN A 139 -8.44 6.22 -15.74
C ASN A 139 -8.43 4.67 -15.69
N LYS A 140 -8.59 4.13 -14.48
CA LYS A 140 -8.64 2.69 -14.21
C LYS A 140 -10.03 2.30 -13.70
N LYS A 141 -10.34 1.01 -13.75
CA LYS A 141 -11.61 0.48 -13.23
C LYS A 141 -11.45 0.04 -11.77
N PRO A 142 -12.47 0.26 -10.91
CA PRO A 142 -12.46 -0.35 -9.59
C PRO A 142 -12.63 -1.86 -9.72
N LEU A 143 -11.95 -2.61 -8.85
CA LEU A 143 -12.11 -4.05 -8.70
C LEU A 143 -12.19 -4.36 -7.20
N THR A 144 -13.30 -4.93 -6.76
CA THR A 144 -13.49 -5.35 -5.36
C THR A 144 -12.91 -6.74 -5.13
N TRP A 145 -12.50 -7.02 -3.89
CA TRP A 145 -11.86 -8.28 -3.51
C TRP A 145 -12.72 -9.52 -3.81
N ASN A 146 -14.05 -9.42 -3.65
CA ASN A 146 -14.99 -10.51 -3.92
C ASN A 146 -15.10 -10.82 -5.42
N LYS A 147 -14.92 -9.82 -6.28
CA LYS A 147 -14.89 -10.00 -7.74
C LYS A 147 -13.55 -10.53 -8.23
N TYR A 148 -12.43 -10.08 -7.66
CA TYR A 148 -11.10 -10.58 -8.04
C TYR A 148 -10.97 -12.09 -7.87
N SER A 149 -11.62 -12.64 -6.84
CA SER A 149 -11.61 -14.08 -6.60
C SER A 149 -12.58 -14.89 -7.47
N SER A 150 -13.36 -14.25 -8.35
CA SER A 150 -14.21 -14.98 -9.31
C SER A 150 -13.37 -15.57 -10.46
N ASP A 151 -13.75 -16.76 -10.94
CA ASP A 151 -13.08 -17.47 -12.03
C ASP A 151 -13.15 -16.73 -13.39
N ASP A 152 -14.00 -15.70 -13.49
CA ASP A 152 -14.28 -14.96 -14.72
C ASP A 152 -13.23 -13.89 -15.05
N LEU A 153 -12.36 -13.53 -14.11
CA LEU A 153 -11.26 -12.61 -14.35
C LEU A 153 -9.98 -13.39 -14.66
N ASP A 154 -9.41 -13.15 -15.84
CA ASP A 154 -8.04 -13.57 -16.12
C ASP A 154 -7.10 -12.82 -15.16
N ASN A 155 -6.74 -13.51 -14.07
CA ASN A 155 -5.94 -13.03 -12.93
C ASN A 155 -4.46 -12.78 -13.29
N SER A 156 -4.16 -12.55 -14.56
CA SER A 156 -2.83 -12.15 -15.01
C SER A 156 -2.46 -10.77 -14.46
N LEU A 157 -1.18 -10.61 -14.12
CA LEU A 157 -0.58 -9.35 -13.68
C LEU A 157 -0.79 -8.20 -14.66
N GLU A 158 -0.88 -8.51 -15.95
CA GLU A 158 -1.06 -7.50 -16.99
C GLU A 158 -2.49 -6.95 -16.97
N ASN A 159 -3.48 -7.79 -16.69
CA ASN A 159 -4.86 -7.34 -16.53
C ASN A 159 -5.03 -6.47 -15.28
N LEU A 160 -4.34 -6.80 -14.18
CA LEU A 160 -4.37 -6.01 -12.94
C LEU A 160 -3.89 -4.57 -13.11
N LYS A 161 -3.11 -4.25 -14.15
CA LYS A 161 -2.71 -2.86 -14.44
C LYS A 161 -3.89 -1.99 -14.87
N ASN A 162 -4.98 -2.57 -15.37
CA ASN A 162 -6.17 -1.82 -15.78
C ASN A 162 -7.14 -1.54 -14.62
N TYR A 163 -6.87 -2.11 -13.45
CA TYR A 163 -7.73 -2.02 -12.28
C TYR A 163 -7.03 -1.35 -11.09
N ILE A 164 -7.85 -0.88 -10.16
CA ILE A 164 -7.46 -0.61 -8.79
C ILE A 164 -8.19 -1.64 -7.92
N LEU A 165 -7.44 -2.43 -7.16
CA LEU A 165 -8.02 -3.47 -6.32
C LEU A 165 -8.35 -2.93 -4.92
N HIS A 166 -9.64 -2.77 -4.63
CA HIS A 166 -10.16 -2.33 -3.33
C HIS A 166 -10.25 -3.51 -2.35
N VAL A 167 -9.24 -3.64 -1.50
CA VAL A 167 -9.18 -4.75 -0.54
C VAL A 167 -10.19 -4.58 0.60
N TYR A 168 -10.63 -3.35 0.89
CA TYR A 168 -11.69 -3.05 1.87
C TYR A 168 -13.02 -2.67 1.22
N GLY A 169 -13.18 -2.96 -0.07
CA GLY A 169 -14.39 -2.66 -0.82
C GLY A 169 -14.46 -1.24 -1.36
N TYR A 170 -15.51 -1.01 -2.14
CA TYR A 170 -15.69 0.19 -2.96
C TYR A 170 -17.06 0.82 -2.70
N PHE A 171 -17.14 2.15 -2.64
CA PHE A 171 -18.36 2.84 -2.18
C PHE A 171 -19.61 2.56 -3.05
N GLU A 172 -19.44 2.28 -4.34
CA GLU A 172 -20.58 1.92 -5.21
C GLU A 172 -21.08 0.49 -4.98
N GLU A 173 -20.25 -0.36 -4.36
CA GLU A 173 -20.51 -1.76 -4.02
C GLU A 173 -20.54 -1.95 -2.49
N PRO A 174 -21.56 -1.43 -1.78
CA PRO A 174 -21.61 -1.35 -0.32
C PRO A 174 -21.45 -2.72 0.38
N ASP A 175 -21.88 -3.82 -0.25
CA ASP A 175 -21.75 -5.18 0.27
C ASP A 175 -20.30 -5.68 0.30
N SER A 176 -19.41 -5.04 -0.48
CA SER A 176 -17.97 -5.34 -0.47
C SER A 176 -17.22 -4.61 0.65
N VAL A 177 -17.85 -3.60 1.28
CA VAL A 177 -17.17 -2.65 2.17
C VAL A 177 -16.90 -3.28 3.54
N ILE A 178 -15.62 -3.34 3.91
CA ILE A 178 -15.15 -3.80 5.21
C ILE A 178 -15.00 -2.58 6.13
N PHE A 179 -15.98 -2.35 7.01
CA PHE A 179 -16.06 -1.13 7.82
C PHE A 179 -16.23 -1.38 9.32
N SER A 180 -17.09 -2.33 9.68
CA SER A 180 -17.43 -2.70 11.06
C SER A 180 -16.60 -3.87 11.58
N SER A 181 -16.62 -4.11 12.90
CA SER A 181 -15.97 -5.27 13.51
C SER A 181 -16.53 -6.59 12.97
N VAL A 182 -17.83 -6.62 12.65
CA VAL A 182 -18.49 -7.77 12.00
C VAL A 182 -17.90 -8.00 10.61
N ASP A 183 -17.75 -6.96 9.80
CA ASP A 183 -17.18 -7.07 8.45
C ASP A 183 -15.72 -7.56 8.52
N TYR A 184 -14.94 -7.06 9.48
CA TYR A 184 -13.60 -7.56 9.74
C TYR A 184 -13.65 -9.05 10.11
N ASN A 185 -14.47 -9.48 11.06
CA ASN A 185 -14.52 -10.90 11.43
C ASN A 185 -15.02 -11.81 10.27
N GLN A 186 -15.97 -11.35 9.46
CA GLN A 186 -16.53 -12.13 8.34
C GLN A 186 -15.60 -12.22 7.14
N SER A 187 -14.91 -11.13 6.77
CA SER A 187 -13.79 -11.21 5.81
C SER A 187 -12.77 -12.24 6.30
N HIS A 188 -12.54 -12.25 7.62
CA HIS A 188 -11.69 -13.24 8.27
C HIS A 188 -12.26 -14.68 8.28
N GLU A 189 -13.49 -14.97 7.87
CA GLU A 189 -13.99 -16.37 7.86
C GLU A 189 -14.13 -16.95 6.45
N ASN A 190 -14.15 -16.11 5.42
CA ASN A 190 -14.32 -16.56 4.04
C ASN A 190 -13.05 -17.24 3.47
N GLU A 191 -13.19 -18.51 3.08
CA GLU A 191 -12.16 -19.35 2.42
C GLU A 191 -11.59 -18.75 1.11
N PHE A 192 -12.32 -17.78 0.54
CA PHE A 192 -12.05 -17.12 -0.73
C PHE A 192 -10.79 -16.25 -0.75
N GLU A 193 -10.29 -15.85 0.42
CA GLU A 193 -9.11 -15.00 0.58
C GLU A 193 -7.77 -15.74 0.32
N GLN A 194 -7.77 -17.08 0.21
CA GLN A 194 -6.56 -17.88 0.43
C GLN A 194 -5.76 -18.33 -0.81
N SER A 195 -6.26 -18.27 -2.05
CA SER A 195 -5.50 -18.82 -3.20
C SER A 195 -4.79 -17.76 -4.05
N ASN A 196 -5.51 -16.94 -4.81
CA ASN A 196 -4.88 -16.14 -5.88
C ASN A 196 -4.18 -14.88 -5.38
N LEU A 197 -4.85 -14.11 -4.51
CA LEU A 197 -4.27 -12.87 -3.98
C LEU A 197 -3.10 -13.15 -3.02
N GLY A 198 -3.25 -14.18 -2.18
CA GLY A 198 -2.16 -14.66 -1.32
C GLY A 198 -0.95 -15.14 -2.12
N VAL A 199 -1.14 -15.88 -3.23
CA VAL A 199 -0.05 -16.30 -4.13
C VAL A 199 0.61 -15.09 -4.79
N LEU A 200 -0.17 -14.11 -5.23
CA LEU A 200 0.33 -12.87 -5.81
C LEU A 200 1.22 -12.12 -4.79
N MET A 201 0.72 -11.90 -3.57
CA MET A 201 1.47 -11.19 -2.52
C MET A 201 2.75 -11.92 -2.09
N LYS A 202 2.74 -13.25 -2.00
CA LYS A 202 3.95 -14.05 -1.65
C LYS A 202 5.11 -13.84 -2.62
N ARG A 203 4.83 -13.48 -3.87
CA ARG A 203 5.83 -13.34 -4.94
C ARG A 203 6.31 -11.91 -5.14
N LYS A 204 5.75 -10.95 -4.41
CA LYS A 204 5.93 -9.52 -4.68
C LYS A 204 6.45 -8.78 -3.46
N THR A 205 7.14 -7.68 -3.72
CA THR A 205 7.46 -6.69 -2.71
C THR A 205 6.24 -5.82 -2.45
N LEU A 206 5.76 -5.75 -1.21
CA LEU A 206 4.59 -4.94 -0.84
C LEU A 206 5.06 -3.56 -0.40
N LEU A 207 4.60 -2.50 -1.08
CA LEU A 207 4.94 -1.11 -0.78
C LEU A 207 3.69 -0.36 -0.31
N PHE A 208 3.65 0.00 0.97
CA PHE A 208 2.56 0.74 1.60
C PHE A 208 2.83 2.24 1.57
N ILE A 209 1.91 2.99 0.96
CA ILE A 209 1.97 4.45 0.78
C ILE A 209 0.71 5.07 1.39
N GLY A 210 0.91 6.07 2.26
CA GLY A 210 -0.20 6.83 2.84
C GLY A 210 -0.99 6.11 3.93
N TYR A 211 -0.33 5.19 4.64
CA TYR A 211 -0.80 4.65 5.90
C TYR A 211 -0.13 5.45 7.01
N GLY A 212 -0.93 6.18 7.78
CA GLY A 212 -0.46 7.21 8.70
C GLY A 212 0.52 6.73 9.78
N THR A 213 1.02 7.70 10.53
CA THR A 213 2.10 7.55 11.51
C THR A 213 1.57 7.41 12.95
N GLY A 214 0.25 7.28 13.12
CA GLY A 214 -0.37 7.04 14.41
C GLY A 214 -0.09 5.62 14.89
N MET A 215 0.15 5.47 16.20
CA MET A 215 0.31 4.17 16.88
C MET A 215 -0.86 3.20 16.69
N PHE A 216 -1.97 3.65 16.11
CA PHE A 216 -3.25 2.94 16.07
C PHE A 216 -3.94 3.10 14.71
N ASP A 217 -3.21 2.97 13.60
CA ASP A 217 -3.89 2.71 12.33
C ASP A 217 -4.47 1.29 12.39
N LEU A 218 -5.68 1.20 12.94
CA LEU A 218 -6.44 -0.03 13.08
C LEU A 218 -6.71 -0.65 11.70
N ASN A 219 -6.97 0.17 10.70
CA ASN A 219 -7.16 -0.28 9.32
C ASN A 219 -5.88 -0.93 8.79
N PHE A 220 -4.71 -0.32 9.00
CA PHE A 220 -3.44 -0.93 8.62
C PHE A 220 -3.12 -2.18 9.44
N SER A 221 -3.44 -2.18 10.73
CA SER A 221 -3.23 -3.34 11.62
C SER A 221 -4.06 -4.54 11.17
N ASN A 222 -5.32 -4.33 10.83
CA ASN A 222 -6.20 -5.36 10.28
C ASN A 222 -5.75 -5.80 8.88
N LEU A 223 -5.22 -4.88 8.07
CA LEU A 223 -4.67 -5.21 6.75
C LEU A 223 -3.49 -6.15 6.89
N LEU A 224 -2.57 -5.88 7.82
CA LEU A 224 -1.44 -6.77 8.09
C LEU A 224 -1.93 -8.13 8.59
N LYS A 225 -2.83 -8.18 9.59
CA LYS A 225 -3.39 -9.46 10.08
C LYS A 225 -3.94 -10.32 8.92
N TRP A 226 -4.69 -9.68 8.03
CA TRP A 226 -5.23 -10.30 6.83
C TRP A 226 -4.13 -10.79 5.88
N ILE A 227 -3.17 -9.93 5.50
CA ILE A 227 -2.02 -10.29 4.65
C ILE A 227 -1.27 -11.50 5.22
N PHE A 228 -0.94 -11.48 6.51
CA PHE A 228 -0.21 -12.57 7.18
C PHE A 228 -0.98 -13.88 7.14
N ARG A 229 -2.30 -13.83 7.24
CA ARG A 229 -3.12 -15.03 7.17
C ARG A 229 -3.15 -15.60 5.76
N ILE A 230 -3.47 -14.80 4.75
CA ILE A 230 -3.59 -15.27 3.36
C ILE A 230 -2.24 -15.70 2.78
N THR A 231 -1.15 -15.17 3.33
CA THR A 231 0.22 -15.56 2.95
C THR A 231 0.81 -16.69 3.78
N GLY A 232 0.10 -17.19 4.79
CA GLY A 232 0.58 -18.28 5.65
C GLY A 232 1.82 -17.89 6.48
N LYS A 233 1.90 -16.63 6.91
CA LYS A 233 2.97 -16.07 7.76
C LYS A 233 4.39 -16.23 7.21
N GLN A 234 4.55 -16.24 5.88
CA GLN A 234 5.86 -16.27 5.25
C GLN A 234 6.62 -14.95 5.45
N SER A 235 7.95 -14.99 5.27
CA SER A 235 8.77 -13.78 5.27
C SER A 235 8.49 -12.95 4.01
N LEU A 236 7.55 -12.01 4.13
CA LEU A 236 7.19 -11.06 3.07
C LEU A 236 8.16 -9.88 3.06
N SER A 237 8.42 -9.33 1.87
CA SER A 237 9.19 -8.10 1.72
C SER A 237 8.23 -6.91 1.75
N MET A 238 7.96 -6.39 2.94
CA MET A 238 7.02 -5.31 3.18
C MET A 238 7.75 -4.02 3.54
N TYR A 239 7.39 -2.94 2.84
CA TYR A 239 7.95 -1.61 3.06
C TYR A 239 6.84 -0.60 3.29
N LYS A 240 6.93 0.20 4.34
CA LYS A 240 6.00 1.30 4.61
C LYS A 240 6.71 2.63 4.49
N LEU A 241 6.16 3.55 3.70
CA LEU A 241 6.68 4.90 3.57
C LEU A 241 6.19 5.76 4.75
N ILE A 242 7.13 6.37 5.50
CA ILE A 242 6.85 7.21 6.67
C ILE A 242 7.57 8.56 6.61
N THR A 243 7.08 9.56 7.34
CA THR A 243 7.84 10.81 7.51
C THR A 243 9.01 10.60 8.48
N SER A 244 10.05 11.41 8.37
CA SER A 244 11.20 11.38 9.30
C SER A 244 10.85 11.93 10.69
N THR A 245 9.75 12.68 10.81
CA THR A 245 9.19 13.16 12.07
C THR A 245 8.35 12.11 12.80
N THR A 246 8.08 10.98 12.14
CA THR A 246 7.49 9.82 12.80
C THR A 246 8.52 9.29 13.78
N ASN A 247 8.24 9.44 15.08
CA ASN A 247 9.01 8.72 16.09
C ASN A 247 8.97 7.23 15.74
N LYS A 248 10.08 6.51 15.93
CA LYS A 248 10.17 5.05 15.74
C LYS A 248 9.29 4.36 16.80
N THR A 249 7.98 4.48 16.67
CA THR A 249 7.01 4.11 17.72
C THR A 249 6.45 2.70 17.52
N PHE A 250 6.86 1.98 16.47
CA PHE A 250 6.42 0.59 16.27
C PHE A 250 7.01 -0.40 17.29
N ASN A 251 8.05 -0.02 18.05
CA ASN A 251 8.81 -0.96 18.86
C ASN A 251 8.41 -1.08 20.34
N GLN A 252 7.32 -0.47 20.83
CA GLN A 252 7.14 -0.39 22.30
C GLN A 252 5.76 -0.77 22.88
N THR A 253 4.74 -1.13 22.10
CA THR A 253 3.40 -1.29 22.71
C THR A 253 2.50 -2.41 22.21
N THR A 254 2.89 -3.20 21.20
CA THR A 254 2.10 -4.39 20.86
C THR A 254 3.01 -5.60 20.64
N ASN A 255 2.79 -6.66 21.44
CA ASN A 255 3.40 -8.00 21.35
C ASN A 255 2.94 -8.71 20.07
N VAL A 256 3.18 -8.10 18.92
CA VAL A 256 2.54 -8.49 17.68
C VAL A 256 3.62 -8.65 16.61
N SER A 257 4.15 -9.87 16.56
CA SER A 257 5.28 -10.30 15.71
C SER A 257 5.13 -10.02 14.22
N PHE A 258 3.94 -9.67 13.75
CA PHE A 258 3.73 -9.34 12.34
C PHE A 258 4.15 -7.90 11.97
N PHE A 259 4.15 -6.95 12.92
CA PHE A 259 4.65 -5.59 12.65
C PHE A 259 6.17 -5.55 12.49
N GLU A 260 6.90 -6.45 13.15
CA GLU A 260 8.37 -6.55 13.04
C GLU A 260 8.85 -6.86 11.61
N ASN A 261 7.96 -7.35 10.75
CA ASN A 261 8.26 -7.71 9.36
C ASN A 261 8.06 -6.55 8.37
N VAL A 262 7.55 -5.40 8.81
CA VAL A 262 7.36 -4.23 7.94
C VAL A 262 8.54 -3.28 8.12
N LYS A 263 9.32 -3.08 7.06
CA LYS A 263 10.45 -2.15 7.06
C LYS A 263 9.98 -0.73 6.75
N GLU A 264 10.21 0.18 7.67
CA GLU A 264 9.87 1.60 7.47
C GLU A 264 10.95 2.32 6.67
N ILE A 265 10.51 3.06 5.64
CA ILE A 265 11.38 3.86 4.77
C ILE A 265 10.96 5.33 4.91
N GLN A 266 11.90 6.15 5.39
CA GLN A 266 11.68 7.58 5.55
C GLN A 266 11.79 8.28 4.19
N TYR A 267 10.75 9.04 3.82
CA TYR A 267 10.72 9.77 2.56
C TYR A 267 11.04 11.28 2.68
N GLY A 268 11.00 11.83 3.90
CA GLY A 268 11.25 13.25 4.17
C GLY A 268 10.54 13.74 5.44
N SER A 269 10.68 15.02 5.76
CA SER A 269 10.15 15.62 6.99
C SER A 269 8.70 16.07 6.88
N ASN A 270 8.18 16.21 5.66
CA ASN A 270 6.83 16.70 5.40
C ASN A 270 6.12 15.91 4.29
N SER A 271 4.80 16.03 4.21
CA SER A 271 3.97 15.31 3.23
C SER A 271 4.23 15.69 1.77
N LYS A 272 4.82 16.85 1.48
CA LYS A 272 5.20 17.25 0.11
C LYS A 272 6.44 16.47 -0.36
N ASP A 273 7.29 16.02 0.56
CA ASP A 273 8.46 15.22 0.24
C ASP A 273 8.07 13.84 -0.31
N LEU A 274 6.88 13.33 0.07
CA LEU A 274 6.36 12.07 -0.46
C LEU A 274 6.28 12.08 -2.00
N LEU A 275 5.77 13.17 -2.58
CA LEU A 275 5.68 13.32 -4.03
C LEU A 275 7.07 13.21 -4.69
N GLN A 276 8.07 13.90 -4.14
CA GLN A 276 9.44 13.86 -4.67
C GLN A 276 10.06 12.49 -4.50
N PHE A 277 9.81 11.84 -3.36
CA PHE A 277 10.28 10.49 -3.10
C PHE A 277 9.69 9.49 -4.08
N ILE A 278 8.37 9.51 -4.33
CA ILE A 278 7.73 8.66 -5.34
C ILE A 278 8.31 8.93 -6.74
N LYS A 279 8.51 10.20 -7.11
CA LYS A 279 9.19 10.54 -8.37
C LYS A 279 10.61 9.99 -8.44
N SER A 280 11.33 9.90 -7.31
CA SER A 280 12.67 9.31 -7.25
C SER A 280 12.67 7.78 -7.35
N LEU A 281 11.55 7.13 -6.99
CA LEU A 281 11.37 5.68 -7.13
C LEU A 281 11.18 5.26 -8.58
N LYS A 282 10.82 6.20 -9.47
CA LYS A 282 10.85 5.98 -10.91
C LYS A 282 12.27 5.56 -11.29
N SER A 283 12.47 4.27 -11.47
CA SER A 283 13.66 3.77 -12.14
C SER A 283 13.60 4.18 -13.61
N PHE A 284 14.77 4.46 -14.17
CA PHE A 284 15.03 4.67 -15.60
C PHE A 284 14.05 3.87 -16.47
N LYS A 285 13.34 4.50 -17.41
CA LYS A 285 12.59 3.81 -18.46
C LYS A 285 13.55 2.80 -19.09
N PRO A 286 13.43 1.48 -18.88
CA PRO A 286 14.18 0.61 -19.73
C PRO A 286 13.50 0.75 -21.11
N LEU A 287 14.30 0.95 -22.16
CA LEU A 287 13.92 0.93 -23.58
C LEU A 287 13.30 -0.44 -23.95
N VAL A 288 12.20 -0.82 -23.31
CA VAL A 288 11.64 -2.19 -23.29
C VAL A 288 10.33 -2.27 -24.04
N TYR A 289 9.74 -1.15 -24.44
CA TYR A 289 8.49 -1.12 -25.20
C TYR A 289 8.58 -1.79 -26.59
N GLU A 290 9.77 -2.10 -27.11
CA GLU A 290 9.92 -2.79 -28.40
C GLU A 290 10.30 -4.28 -28.30
N SER A 291 10.35 -4.89 -27.11
CA SER A 291 11.06 -6.18 -26.97
C SER A 291 10.25 -7.34 -26.38
N LEU A 292 8.91 -7.25 -26.36
CA LEU A 292 7.97 -8.30 -25.93
C LEU A 292 7.88 -9.50 -26.89
N SER A 293 9.02 -10.05 -27.32
CA SER A 293 9.07 -11.41 -27.84
C SER A 293 10.36 -12.13 -27.40
N LEU A 294 10.12 -13.33 -26.88
CA LEU A 294 11.01 -14.47 -26.74
C LEU A 294 11.94 -14.53 -25.51
N THR A 295 11.86 -15.70 -24.89
CA THR A 295 12.28 -16.11 -23.55
C THR A 295 13.81 -16.08 -23.32
N GLU A 296 14.60 -15.82 -24.35
CA GLU A 296 16.06 -15.66 -24.30
C GLU A 296 16.50 -14.26 -23.78
N LYS A 297 15.58 -13.28 -23.74
CA LYS A 297 15.87 -11.89 -23.36
C LYS A 297 16.01 -11.61 -21.85
N ARG A 298 15.54 -12.49 -20.95
CA ARG A 298 15.77 -12.31 -19.49
C ARG A 298 17.27 -12.36 -19.15
N GLU A 299 18.02 -13.22 -19.82
CA GLU A 299 19.48 -13.31 -19.77
C GLU A 299 20.14 -12.05 -20.33
N SER A 300 19.64 -11.52 -21.45
CA SER A 300 20.14 -10.29 -22.08
C SER A 300 19.92 -9.05 -21.22
N ILE A 301 18.73 -8.92 -20.62
CA ILE A 301 18.39 -7.83 -19.71
C ILE A 301 19.22 -7.95 -18.43
N ARG A 302 19.41 -9.17 -17.89
CA ARG A 302 20.33 -9.43 -16.77
C ARG A 302 21.77 -9.06 -17.09
N LYS A 303 22.30 -9.45 -18.26
CA LYS A 303 23.67 -9.09 -18.69
C LYS A 303 23.84 -7.58 -18.86
N LYS A 304 22.85 -6.88 -19.42
CA LYS A 304 22.88 -5.42 -19.55
C LYS A 304 22.82 -4.73 -18.19
N TYR A 305 22.02 -5.24 -17.26
CA TYR A 305 21.98 -4.75 -15.88
C TYR A 305 23.30 -5.02 -15.13
N LEU A 306 23.91 -6.19 -15.34
CA LEU A 306 25.21 -6.53 -14.76
C LEU A 306 26.34 -5.63 -15.29
N ASN A 307 26.36 -5.35 -16.59
CA ASN A 307 27.33 -4.43 -17.18
C ASN A 307 27.14 -2.99 -16.69
N TYR A 308 25.89 -2.53 -16.55
CA TYR A 308 25.60 -1.23 -15.94
C TYR A 308 26.13 -1.13 -14.50
N LEU A 309 25.95 -2.18 -13.68
CA LEU A 309 26.50 -2.19 -12.32
C LEU A 309 28.04 -2.16 -12.31
N ILE A 310 28.69 -2.83 -13.26
CA ILE A 310 30.15 -2.81 -13.42
C ILE A 310 30.63 -1.43 -13.89
N ASP A 311 29.91 -0.76 -14.79
CA ASP A 311 30.32 0.55 -15.31
C ASP A 311 30.07 1.69 -14.29
N GLU A 312 28.94 1.65 -13.57
CA GLU A 312 28.60 2.67 -12.56
C GLU A 312 29.33 2.47 -11.22
N TYR A 313 29.56 1.22 -10.81
CA TYR A 313 30.11 0.90 -9.49
C TYR A 313 31.44 0.15 -9.51
N GLY A 314 31.94 -0.27 -10.67
CA GLY A 314 33.25 -0.95 -10.80
C GLY A 314 34.45 -0.04 -10.56
N HIS A 315 34.24 1.26 -10.37
CA HIS A 315 35.26 2.21 -9.92
C HIS A 315 35.44 2.26 -8.40
N VAL A 316 34.68 1.50 -7.60
CA VAL A 316 35.06 1.26 -6.20
C VAL A 316 36.25 0.29 -6.20
N SER A 317 37.44 0.86 -6.34
CA SER A 317 38.71 0.17 -6.29
C SER A 317 38.78 -0.75 -5.06
N ILE A 318 38.87 -2.06 -5.32
CA ILE A 318 39.45 -3.04 -4.39
C ILE A 318 40.95 -2.70 -4.30
N PHE A 319 41.29 -1.64 -3.58
CA PHE A 319 42.64 -1.38 -3.12
C PHE A 319 42.56 -0.99 -1.64
N GLY A 320 42.16 -1.99 -0.84
CA GLY A 320 42.57 -2.10 0.55
C GLY A 320 43.81 -2.97 0.61
N TYR A 321 44.93 -2.35 0.96
CA TYR A 321 46.25 -2.93 1.19
C TYR A 321 46.26 -4.32 1.86
N SER A 322 47.02 -5.26 1.29
CA SER A 322 48.02 -6.03 2.05
C SER A 322 49.24 -6.34 1.17
N ASN A 323 50.35 -5.68 1.47
CA ASN A 323 51.70 -6.12 1.11
C ASN A 323 52.06 -7.35 1.95
N LEU A 324 52.64 -8.41 1.38
CA LEU A 324 53.79 -9.17 1.90
C LEU A 324 54.07 -10.40 0.99
N PHE A 325 55.21 -10.35 0.27
CA PHE A 325 56.08 -11.46 -0.18
C PHE A 325 55.47 -12.59 -1.04
N THR A 326 55.94 -12.85 -2.26
CA THR A 326 57.28 -13.39 -2.53
C THR A 326 57.62 -13.28 -4.03
N ASP A 327 58.78 -12.69 -4.32
CA ASP A 327 59.55 -12.97 -5.54
C ASP A 327 60.04 -14.43 -5.56
N LEU A 328 60.40 -14.89 -6.77
CA LEU A 328 61.35 -15.94 -7.16
C LEU A 328 60.76 -17.17 -7.90
N PHE A 329 61.44 -17.45 -9.02
CA PHE A 329 61.29 -18.53 -10.02
C PHE A 329 60.18 -18.28 -11.06
N GLY A 330 60.44 -17.88 -12.31
CA GLY A 330 61.60 -18.12 -13.18
C GLY A 330 61.38 -19.39 -14.03
N ILE A 331 61.41 -19.21 -15.35
CA ILE A 331 61.61 -20.20 -16.44
C ILE A 331 60.34 -20.64 -17.23
N ASP A 332 60.18 -20.00 -18.40
CA ASP A 332 60.19 -20.57 -19.77
C ASP A 332 59.60 -21.96 -20.03
N VAL A 333 58.61 -22.07 -20.95
CA VAL A 333 58.60 -23.06 -22.06
C VAL A 333 57.69 -22.55 -23.20
N SER A 334 58.32 -22.36 -24.35
CA SER A 334 57.77 -22.22 -25.71
C SER A 334 57.20 -23.54 -26.26
N VAL A 335 56.11 -23.51 -27.03
CA VAL A 335 55.89 -24.43 -28.17
C VAL A 335 55.03 -23.75 -29.25
N GLU A 336 55.64 -23.49 -30.40
CA GLU A 336 54.99 -23.23 -31.70
C GLU A 336 54.37 -24.51 -32.28
N ARG A 337 53.20 -24.39 -32.91
CA ARG A 337 53.04 -24.54 -34.38
C ARG A 337 51.67 -24.09 -34.85
#